data_AF-A0A821ZY54-F1
#
_entry.id   AF-A0A821ZY54-F1
#
_cell.length_a   1.000
_cell.length_b   1.000
_cell.length_c   1.000
_cell.angle_alpha   90.00
_cell.angle_beta   90.00
_cell.angle_gamma   90.00
#
_symmetry.space_group_name_H-M   'P 1'
#
loop_
_entity.id
_entity.type
_entity.pdbx_description
1 polymer ?
#
loop_
_entity_poly.entity_id
_entity_poly.type
_entity_poly.pdbx_seq_one_letter_code
_entity_poly.pdbx_strand_id
1 'polypeptide(L)'
;MTQLFTRTKPYKGDETIQRTKEKVIDLTKSLTDRQRYLKLLVEQLSVEDLQAFFKSSYQYIFYLFFENFSQVESNITRALSKQNQLELEYVTNLLEVKYHSC
;
A
#
# COMPACT_ATOMS: atom_id res chain seq x y z
N MET A 1 16.45 44.48 -10.99
CA MET A 1 15.63 44.21 -9.80
C MET A 1 15.63 42.71 -9.54
N THR A 2 16.61 42.25 -8.77
CA THR A 2 16.87 40.83 -8.49
C THR A 2 15.83 40.31 -7.50
N GLN A 3 14.97 39.39 -7.93
CA GLN A 3 14.00 38.72 -7.08
C GLN A 3 14.74 37.84 -6.07
N LEU A 4 14.58 38.17 -4.78
CA LEU A 4 15.11 37.41 -3.66
C LEU A 4 14.27 36.12 -3.51
N PHE A 5 14.86 34.98 -3.86
CA PHE A 5 14.36 33.69 -3.40
C PHE A 5 14.57 33.61 -1.88
N THR A 6 13.53 33.92 -1.10
CA THR A 6 13.53 33.62 0.33
C THR A 6 13.41 32.11 0.50
N ARG A 7 14.55 31.44 0.62
CA ARG A 7 14.64 30.05 1.06
C ARG A 7 14.29 30.02 2.56
N THR A 8 13.00 29.96 2.88
CA THR A 8 12.53 29.73 4.25
C THR A 8 13.04 28.36 4.69
N LYS A 9 13.87 28.31 5.75
CA LYS A 9 14.29 27.05 6.37
C LYS A 9 13.03 26.27 6.77
N PRO A 10 12.87 25.01 6.34
CA PRO A 10 11.72 24.22 6.74
C PRO A 10 11.69 24.08 8.27
N TYR A 11 10.49 24.16 8.85
CA TYR A 11 10.28 23.89 10.27
C TYR A 11 10.72 22.45 10.57
N LYS A 12 11.24 22.16 11.77
CA LYS A 12 11.78 20.83 12.13
C LYS A 12 10.73 19.70 11.97
N GLY A 13 9.45 20.03 12.03
CA GLY A 13 8.34 19.14 11.69
C GLY A 13 8.27 18.80 10.19
N ASP A 14 8.44 19.77 9.30
CA ASP A 14 8.44 19.55 7.84
C ASP A 14 9.58 18.66 7.39
N GLU A 15 10.78 18.82 7.97
CA GLU A 15 11.91 17.94 7.66
C GLU A 15 11.65 16.49 8.10
N THR A 16 10.93 16.31 9.21
CA THR A 16 10.54 15.00 9.71
C THR A 16 9.50 14.34 8.80
N ILE A 17 8.49 15.12 8.38
CA ILE A 17 7.46 14.67 7.43
C ILE A 17 8.09 14.28 6.10
N GLN A 18 9.01 15.09 5.58
CA GLN A 18 9.67 14.81 4.30
C GLN A 18 10.49 13.52 4.35
N ARG A 19 11.28 13.31 5.42
CA ARG A 19 12.00 12.05 5.63
C ARG A 19 11.06 10.85 5.76
N THR A 20 9.87 11.03 6.37
CA THR A 20 8.86 9.97 6.44
C THR A 20 8.27 9.67 5.07
N LYS A 21 8.00 10.69 4.24
CA LYS A 21 7.57 10.52 2.84
C LYS A 21 8.59 9.72 2.03
N GLU A 22 9.87 10.05 2.16
CA GLU A 22 10.98 9.32 1.52
C GLU A 22 11.01 7.85 1.95
N LYS A 23 10.79 7.56 3.24
CA LYS A 23 10.74 6.19 3.75
C LYS A 23 9.55 5.37 3.25
N VAL A 24 8.42 6.00 2.89
CA VAL A 24 7.27 5.30 2.28
C VAL A 24 7.59 4.85 0.85
N ILE A 25 8.32 5.67 0.09
CA ILE A 25 8.65 5.38 -1.32
C ILE A 25 9.94 4.57 -1.48
N ASP A 26 10.71 4.38 -0.42
CA ASP A 26 11.94 3.59 -0.41
C ASP A 26 11.65 2.09 -0.53
N LEU A 27 11.80 1.55 -1.75
CA LEU A 27 11.59 0.14 -2.07
C LEU A 27 12.60 -0.81 -1.42
N THR A 28 13.68 -0.29 -0.80
CA THR A 28 14.61 -1.12 -0.01
C THR A 28 14.04 -1.46 1.37
N LYS A 29 12.98 -0.76 1.80
CA LYS A 29 12.27 -1.04 3.06
C LYS A 29 11.23 -2.14 2.89
N SER A 30 11.03 -2.88 3.97
CA SER A 30 9.98 -3.89 4.05
C SER A 30 8.59 -3.26 3.82
N LEU A 31 7.66 -4.06 3.31
CA LEU A 31 6.26 -3.68 3.18
C LEU A 31 5.69 -3.16 4.51
N THR A 32 5.96 -3.88 5.61
CA THR A 32 5.52 -3.53 6.97
C THR A 32 6.06 -2.18 7.43
N ASP A 33 7.33 -1.89 7.17
CA ASP A 33 7.94 -0.59 7.53
C ASP A 33 7.31 0.55 6.72
N ARG A 34 7.17 0.38 5.40
CA ARG A 34 6.52 1.37 4.53
C ARG A 34 5.08 1.64 4.94
N GLN A 35 4.31 0.60 5.31
CA GLN A 35 2.97 0.74 5.86
C GLN A 35 2.96 1.54 7.17
N ARG A 36 3.90 1.28 8.08
CA ARG A 36 4.02 2.03 9.34
C ARG A 36 4.27 3.52 9.08
N TYR A 37 5.19 3.86 8.17
CA TYR A 37 5.46 5.25 7.81
C TYR A 37 4.25 5.91 7.13
N LEU A 38 3.53 5.18 6.27
CA LEU A 38 2.32 5.69 5.64
C LEU A 38 1.23 6.00 6.67
N LYS A 39 1.02 5.15 7.69
CA LYS A 39 0.09 5.41 8.79
C LYS A 39 0.44 6.69 9.54
N LEU A 40 1.72 6.90 9.84
CA LEU A 40 2.18 8.14 10.49
C LEU A 40 1.86 9.39 9.64
N LEU A 41 2.01 9.31 8.32
CA LEU A 41 1.63 10.42 7.44
C LEU A 41 0.12 10.67 7.44
N VAL A 42 -0.70 9.62 7.43
CA VAL A 42 -2.15 9.73 7.50
C VAL A 42 -2.62 10.40 8.80
N GLU A 43 -1.91 10.15 9.90
CA GLU A 43 -2.21 10.77 11.21
C GLU A 43 -1.74 12.22 11.33
N GLN A 44 -0.73 12.63 10.55
CA GLN A 44 -0.05 13.93 10.71
C GLN A 44 -0.37 14.97 9.63
N LEU A 45 -0.82 14.53 8.45
CA LEU A 45 -1.05 15.38 7.30
C LEU A 45 -2.53 15.69 7.09
N SER A 46 -2.80 16.85 6.49
CA SER A 46 -4.12 17.17 5.95
C SER A 46 -4.47 16.24 4.78
N VAL A 47 -5.76 16.19 4.44
CA VAL A 47 -6.24 15.40 3.29
C VAL A 47 -5.61 15.93 2.00
N GLU A 48 -5.49 17.25 1.86
CA GLU A 48 -4.91 17.92 0.71
C GLU A 48 -3.42 17.56 0.54
N ASP A 49 -2.66 17.57 1.64
CA ASP A 49 -1.22 17.21 1.62
C ASP A 49 -1.00 15.73 1.30
N LEU A 50 -1.88 14.85 1.81
CA LEU A 50 -1.87 13.42 1.49
C LEU A 50 -2.20 13.18 0.02
N GLN A 51 -3.23 13.86 -0.51
CA GLN A 51 -3.58 13.77 -1.93
C GLN A 51 -2.44 14.25 -2.82
N ALA A 52 -1.79 15.36 -2.47
CA ALA A 52 -0.63 15.87 -3.19
C ALA A 52 0.52 14.85 -3.19
N PHE A 53 0.82 14.26 -2.02
CA PHE A 53 1.83 13.21 -1.90
C PHE A 53 1.49 11.94 -2.70
N PHE A 54 0.23 11.48 -2.65
CA PHE A 54 -0.21 10.30 -3.40
C PHE A 54 -0.13 10.54 -4.90
N LYS A 55 -0.47 11.75 -5.35
CA LYS A 55 -0.35 12.14 -6.75
C LYS A 55 1.11 12.20 -7.21
N SER A 56 2.01 12.78 -6.41
CA SER A 56 3.44 12.86 -6.76
C SER A 56 4.15 11.52 -6.70
N SER A 57 3.65 10.59 -5.87
CA SER A 57 4.28 9.29 -5.59
C SER A 57 3.43 8.11 -6.07
N TYR A 58 2.55 8.34 -7.06
CA TYR A 58 1.49 7.41 -7.45
C TYR A 58 1.96 5.97 -7.64
N GLN A 59 3.03 5.77 -8.43
CA GLN A 59 3.56 4.43 -8.71
C GLN A 59 4.01 3.68 -7.45
N TYR A 60 4.62 4.37 -6.48
CA TYR A 60 5.10 3.77 -5.23
C TYR A 60 3.95 3.43 -4.30
N ILE A 61 2.97 4.32 -4.18
CA ILE A 61 1.78 4.11 -3.36
C ILE A 61 0.91 2.99 -3.94
N PHE A 62 0.74 2.96 -5.27
CA PHE A 62 0.04 1.88 -5.96
C PHE A 62 0.71 0.53 -5.71
N TYR A 63 2.04 0.45 -5.89
CA TYR A 63 2.79 -0.78 -5.65
C TYR A 63 2.71 -1.23 -4.19
N LEU A 64 2.80 -0.29 -3.23
CA LEU A 64 2.65 -0.59 -1.81
C LEU A 64 1.28 -1.21 -1.48
N PHE A 65 0.21 -0.67 -2.06
CA PHE A 65 -1.13 -1.24 -1.87
C PHE A 65 -1.29 -2.58 -2.58
N PHE A 66 -0.77 -2.72 -3.80
CA PHE A 66 -0.76 -3.99 -4.51
C PHE A 66 -0.07 -5.10 -3.69
N GLU A 67 1.15 -4.86 -3.20
CA GLU A 67 1.88 -5.83 -2.38
C GLU A 67 1.11 -6.19 -1.10
N ASN A 68 0.47 -5.20 -0.48
CA ASN A 68 -0.38 -5.40 0.69
C ASN A 68 -1.57 -6.31 0.37
N PHE A 69 -2.31 -6.02 -0.70
CA PHE A 69 -3.45 -6.83 -1.11
C PHE A 69 -3.04 -8.26 -1.46
N SER A 70 -1.95 -8.46 -2.20
CA SER A 70 -1.42 -9.79 -2.48
C SER A 70 -1.01 -10.55 -1.21
N GLN A 71 -0.42 -9.85 -0.22
CA GLN A 71 -0.07 -10.49 1.06
C GLN A 71 -1.33 -10.89 1.85
N VAL A 72 -2.34 -10.02 1.92
CA VAL A 72 -3.62 -10.30 2.58
C VAL A 72 -4.34 -11.46 1.91
N GLU A 73 -4.43 -11.45 0.59
CA GLU A 73 -5.00 -12.55 -0.21
C GLU A 73 -4.29 -13.86 0.09
N SER A 74 -2.95 -13.88 0.03
CA SER A 74 -2.17 -15.09 0.33
C SER A 74 -2.40 -15.60 1.76
N ASN A 75 -2.53 -14.69 2.73
CA ASN A 75 -2.81 -15.06 4.12
C ASN A 75 -4.21 -15.65 4.28
N ILE A 76 -5.23 -15.09 3.61
CA ILE A 76 -6.59 -15.63 3.62
C ILE A 76 -6.61 -17.03 2.98
N THR A 77 -5.96 -17.19 1.84
CA THR A 77 -5.85 -18.48 1.15
C THR A 77 -5.14 -19.53 2.00
N ARG A 78 -4.07 -19.15 2.72
CA ARG A 78 -3.39 -20.05 3.68
C ARG A 78 -4.20 -20.33 4.94
N ALA A 79 -5.04 -19.39 5.36
CA ALA A 79 -5.92 -19.54 6.52
C ALA A 79 -7.12 -20.46 6.24
N LEU A 80 -7.40 -20.79 4.97
CA LEU A 80 -8.28 -21.91 4.65
C LEU A 80 -7.67 -23.18 5.25
N SER A 81 -8.41 -23.84 6.13
CA SER A 81 -8.04 -25.17 6.61
C SER A 81 -7.96 -26.13 5.41
N LYS A 82 -7.18 -27.21 5.54
CA LYS A 82 -7.14 -28.27 4.53
C LYS A 82 -8.56 -28.79 4.20
N GLN A 83 -9.43 -28.85 5.20
CA GLN A 83 -10.84 -29.23 5.02
C GLN A 83 -11.60 -28.22 4.14
N ASN A 84 -11.45 -26.91 4.41
CA ASN A 84 -12.13 -25.87 3.62
C ASN A 84 -11.60 -25.83 2.18
N GLN A 85 -10.31 -26.12 1.96
CA GLN A 85 -9.71 -26.23 0.62
C GLN A 85 -10.30 -27.41 -0.16
N LEU A 86 -10.45 -28.57 0.48
CA LEU A 86 -11.06 -29.77 -0.14
C LEU A 86 -12.54 -29.56 -0.46
N GLU A 87 -13.29 -28.89 0.40
CA GLU A 87 -14.70 -28.54 0.14
C GLU A 87 -14.83 -27.57 -1.05
N LEU A 88 -13.93 -26.59 -1.15
CA LEU A 88 -13.89 -25.67 -2.29
C LEU A 88 -13.51 -26.37 -3.60
N GLU A 89 -12.53 -27.27 -3.55
CA GLU A 89 -12.12 -28.11 -4.69
C GLU A 89 -13.29 -28.98 -5.17
N TYR A 90 -14.03 -29.60 -4.24
CA TYR A 90 -15.22 -30.37 -4.55
C TYR A 90 -16.30 -29.54 -5.26
N VAL A 91 -16.62 -28.35 -4.75
CA VAL A 91 -17.61 -27.44 -5.37
C VAL A 91 -17.15 -26.98 -6.75
N THR A 92 -15.86 -26.67 -6.91
CA THR A 92 -15.28 -26.25 -8.20
C THR A 92 -15.40 -27.36 -9.24
N ASN A 93 -15.02 -28.58 -8.88
CA ASN A 93 -15.15 -29.75 -9.75
C ASN A 93 -16.61 -30.00 -10.18
N LEU A 94 -17.58 -29.84 -9.26
CA LEU A 94 -19.00 -29.95 -9.61
C LEU A 94 -19.44 -28.91 -10.64
N LEU A 95 -18.96 -27.67 -10.52
CA LEU A 95 -19.28 -26.60 -11.44
C LEU A 95 -18.61 -26.80 -12.82
N GLU A 96 -17.36 -27.25 -12.86
CA GLU A 96 -16.64 -27.54 -14.10
C GLU A 96 -17.28 -28.70 -14.89
N VAL A 97 -17.64 -29.80 -14.20
CA VAL A 97 -18.35 -30.92 -14.81
C VAL A 97 -19.70 -30.47 -15.39
N LYS A 98 -20.42 -29.60 -14.68
CA LYS A 98 -21.66 -29.01 -15.16
C LYS A 98 -21.45 -28.11 -16.38
N TYR A 99 -20.37 -27.33 -16.42
CA TYR A 99 -20.07 -26.41 -17.52
C TYR A 99 -19.62 -27.12 -18.79
N HIS A 100 -18.92 -28.25 -18.68
CA HIS A 100 -18.48 -29.07 -19.82
C HIS A 100 -19.54 -30.07 -20.32
N SER A 101 -20.67 -30.21 -19.62
CA SER A 101 -21.79 -31.09 -20.01
C SER A 101 -22.95 -30.35 -20.70
N CYS A 102 -22.83 -29.03 -20.90
CA CYS A 102 -23.71 -28.20 -21.71
C CYS A 102 -23.05 -27.89 -23.06
#